data_AF-A0A3B9IPH9-F1
#
_entry.id   AF-A0A3B9IPH9-F1
#
_cell.length_a   1.000
_cell.length_b   1.000
_cell.length_c   1.000
_cell.angle_alpha   90.00
_cell.angle_beta   90.00
_cell.angle_gamma   90.00
#
_symmetry.space_group_name_H-M   'P 1'
#
loop_
_entity.id
_entity.type
_entity.pdbx_description
1 polymer ?
#
loop_
_entity_poly.entity_id
_entity_poly.type
_entity_poly.pdbx_seq_one_letter_code
_entity_poly.pdbx_strand_id
1 'polypeptide(L)'
;MARTLRLVLGDQLSRGLTALDGAQPGEADVILMAEVAEEATHVPSSRVRIALFLSAMRHFAADLAAGGPIGGGLTVDYVALDDPENTGSLAGELTRAIARHGTRRVVMTEAGDWRVEQAL
;
A
#
# COMPACT_ATOMS: atom_id res chain seq x y z
N MET A 1 7.70 3.84 -21.09
CA MET A 1 7.34 4.92 -20.14
C MET A 1 7.70 4.46 -18.73
N ALA A 2 8.09 5.36 -17.83
CA ALA A 2 8.44 4.96 -16.46
C ALA A 2 7.16 4.75 -15.64
N ARG A 3 7.04 3.56 -15.05
CA ARG A 3 5.92 3.17 -14.18
C ARG A 3 5.95 3.99 -12.90
N THR A 4 4.78 4.47 -12.45
CA THR A 4 4.64 5.19 -11.17
C THR A 4 4.18 4.21 -10.09
N LEU A 5 4.87 4.19 -8.96
CA LEU A 5 4.45 3.45 -7.78
C LEU A 5 3.67 4.38 -6.85
N ARG A 6 2.50 3.97 -6.39
CA ARG A 6 1.64 4.73 -5.50
C ARG A 6 1.51 3.97 -4.20
N LEU A 7 2.09 4.51 -3.13
CA LEU A 7 2.04 3.88 -1.82
C LEU A 7 0.73 4.26 -1.11
N VAL A 8 0.03 3.25 -0.57
CA VAL A 8 -1.16 3.43 0.27
C VAL A 8 -0.93 2.75 1.61
N LEU A 9 -0.97 3.55 2.68
CA LEU A 9 -0.79 3.06 4.05
C LEU A 9 -2.10 2.48 4.62
N GLY A 10 -1.97 1.70 5.69
CA GLY A 10 -3.09 0.95 6.28
C GLY A 10 -4.21 1.80 6.90
N ASP A 11 -3.93 3.07 7.20
CA ASP A 11 -4.89 4.07 7.70
C ASP A 11 -5.47 4.97 6.60
N GLN A 12 -4.98 4.83 5.37
CA GLN A 12 -5.33 5.69 4.22
C GLN A 12 -6.38 5.06 3.28
N LEU A 13 -7.23 4.15 3.79
CA LEU A 13 -8.17 3.34 3.01
C LEU A 13 -9.40 4.14 2.52
N SER A 14 -9.15 5.15 1.68
CA SER A 14 -10.14 6.08 1.13
C SER A 14 -10.02 6.16 -0.38
N ARG A 15 -11.16 6.20 -1.08
CA ARG A 15 -11.21 6.33 -2.54
C ARG A 15 -10.78 7.73 -3.03
N GLY A 16 -10.91 8.75 -2.19
CA GLY A 16 -10.47 10.13 -2.47
C GLY A 16 -9.08 10.42 -1.94
N LEU A 17 -8.24 9.41 -1.74
CA LEU A 17 -6.88 9.57 -1.25
C LEU A 17 -6.03 10.28 -2.31
N THR A 18 -5.26 11.29 -1.91
CA THR A 18 -4.46 12.10 -2.83
C THR A 18 -3.38 11.28 -3.56
N ALA A 19 -2.88 10.19 -2.96
CA ALA A 19 -1.97 9.26 -3.63
C ALA A 19 -2.61 8.55 -4.83
N LEU A 20 -3.94 8.45 -4.88
CA LEU A 20 -4.71 7.82 -5.95
C LEU A 20 -5.17 8.83 -7.01
N ASP A 21 -4.99 10.14 -6.78
CA ASP A 21 -5.40 11.17 -7.72
C ASP A 21 -4.70 10.99 -9.07
N GLY A 22 -5.52 10.86 -10.12
CA GLY A 22 -5.06 10.66 -11.49
C GLY A 22 -4.37 9.31 -11.75
N ALA A 23 -4.50 8.31 -10.87
CA ALA A 23 -4.00 6.96 -11.12
C ALA A 23 -4.62 6.38 -12.39
N GLN A 24 -3.77 5.89 -13.30
CA GLN A 24 -4.19 5.30 -14.56
C GLN A 24 -4.15 3.77 -14.48
N PRO A 25 -5.21 3.06 -14.93
CA PRO A 25 -5.22 1.60 -14.96
C PRO A 25 -4.20 1.05 -15.98
N GLY A 26 -3.88 -0.24 -15.86
CA GLY A 26 -2.90 -0.93 -16.72
C GLY A 26 -1.47 -0.84 -16.20
N GLU A 27 -0.49 -0.81 -17.11
CA GLU A 27 0.94 -0.85 -16.77
C GLU A 27 1.53 0.52 -16.33
N ALA A 28 0.72 1.59 -16.35
CA ALA A 28 1.18 2.95 -16.06
C ALA A 28 1.42 3.22 -14.57
N ASP A 29 0.49 2.77 -13.71
CA ASP A 29 0.54 2.96 -12.25
C ASP A 29 0.40 1.61 -11.53
N VAL A 30 1.06 1.51 -10.37
CA VAL A 30 0.93 0.38 -9.44
C VAL A 30 0.60 0.92 -8.07
N ILE A 31 -0.44 0.37 -7.46
CA ILE A 31 -0.75 0.64 -6.06
C ILE A 31 -0.02 -0.39 -5.19
N LEU A 32 0.89 0.07 -4.35
CA LEU A 32 1.57 -0.76 -3.36
C LEU A 32 0.83 -0.67 -2.03
N MET A 33 0.50 -1.83 -1.47
CA MET A 33 0.01 -1.98 -0.10
C MET A 33 0.74 -3.15 0.55
N ALA A 34 1.15 -2.99 1.81
CA ALA A 34 1.90 -4.01 2.52
C ALA A 34 1.45 -4.18 3.96
N GLU A 35 1.18 -5.41 4.35
CA GLU A 35 1.01 -5.82 5.74
C GLU A 35 2.40 -6.15 6.30
N VAL A 36 2.89 -5.37 7.26
CA VAL A 36 4.25 -5.57 7.82
C VAL A 36 4.22 -5.67 9.34
N ALA A 37 5.07 -6.54 9.89
CA ALA A 37 5.12 -6.81 11.33
C ALA A 37 5.65 -5.61 12.14
N GLU A 38 6.52 -4.79 11.54
CA GLU A 38 7.03 -3.58 12.17
C GLU A 38 5.88 -2.69 12.67
N GLU A 39 4.87 -2.44 11.85
CA GLU A 39 3.75 -1.57 12.21
C GLU A 39 2.87 -2.13 13.35
N ALA A 40 2.80 -3.45 13.50
CA ALA A 40 2.02 -4.10 14.57
C ALA A 40 2.76 -4.18 15.92
N THR A 41 4.09 -4.00 15.92
CA THR A 41 4.93 -4.13 17.12
C THR A 41 5.21 -2.81 17.82
N HIS A 42 5.04 -1.68 17.13
CA HIS A 42 5.32 -0.35 17.66
C HIS A 42 4.29 0.15 18.68
N VAL A 43 3.03 -0.21 18.51
CA VAL A 43 1.97 0.09 19.47
C VAL A 43 1.26 -1.19 19.84
N PRO A 44 1.23 -1.57 21.13
CA PRO A 44 0.45 -2.71 21.61
C PRO A 44 -0.98 -2.63 21.06
N SER A 45 -1.30 -3.55 20.17
CA SER A 45 -2.59 -3.56 19.46
C SER A 45 -3.35 -4.83 19.82
N SER A 46 -4.63 -4.69 20.12
CA SER A 46 -5.48 -5.84 20.37
C SER A 46 -5.58 -6.70 19.12
N ARG A 47 -5.76 -8.02 19.28
CA ARG A 47 -5.97 -8.95 18.15
C ARG A 47 -7.14 -8.52 17.25
N VAL A 48 -8.18 -7.95 17.85
CA VAL A 48 -9.34 -7.42 17.12
C VAL A 48 -8.95 -6.24 16.24
N ARG A 49 -8.15 -5.30 16.76
CA ARG A 49 -7.66 -4.15 15.97
C ARG A 49 -6.82 -4.63 14.79
N ILE A 50 -5.88 -5.54 15.03
CA ILE A 50 -5.02 -6.08 13.96
C ILE A 50 -5.88 -6.75 12.89
N ALA A 51 -6.79 -7.64 13.28
CA ALA A 51 -7.67 -8.32 12.34
C ALA A 51 -8.55 -7.35 11.54
N LEU A 52 -9.08 -6.30 12.18
CA LEU A 52 -9.87 -5.27 11.52
C LEU A 52 -9.03 -4.51 10.47
N PHE A 53 -7.83 -4.06 10.84
CA PHE A 53 -6.95 -3.33 9.92
C PHE A 53 -6.53 -4.16 8.71
N LEU A 54 -6.02 -5.38 8.94
CA LEU A 54 -5.61 -6.26 7.84
C LEU A 54 -6.80 -6.63 6.94
N SER A 55 -7.95 -6.94 7.52
CA SER A 55 -9.17 -7.20 6.74
C SER A 55 -9.59 -6.00 5.89
N ALA A 56 -9.58 -4.79 6.45
CA ALA A 56 -9.92 -3.57 5.73
C ALA A 56 -8.94 -3.33 4.57
N MET A 57 -7.63 -3.49 4.80
CA MET A 57 -6.60 -3.34 3.76
C MET A 57 -6.80 -4.33 2.61
N ARG A 58 -7.06 -5.61 2.90
CA ARG A 58 -7.30 -6.65 1.89
C ARG A 58 -8.54 -6.35 1.04
N HIS A 59 -9.64 -5.95 1.68
CA HIS A 59 -10.86 -5.60 0.96
C HIS A 59 -10.70 -4.32 0.13
N PHE A 60 -9.95 -3.34 0.62
CA PHE A 60 -9.67 -2.12 -0.13
C PHE A 60 -8.80 -2.41 -1.36
N ALA A 61 -7.75 -3.21 -1.21
CA ALA A 61 -6.93 -3.68 -2.32
C ALA A 61 -7.75 -4.42 -3.39
N ALA A 62 -8.66 -5.30 -2.96
CA ALA A 62 -9.57 -5.99 -3.86
C ALA A 62 -10.54 -5.02 -4.57
N ASP A 63 -11.07 -4.01 -3.88
CA ASP A 63 -11.96 -3.00 -4.45
C ASP A 63 -11.26 -2.15 -5.52
N LEU A 64 -10.00 -1.74 -5.26
CA LEU A 64 -9.16 -1.02 -6.22
C LEU A 64 -8.85 -1.86 -7.47
N ALA A 65 -8.59 -3.15 -7.31
CA ALA A 65 -8.28 -4.06 -8.41
C ALA A 65 -9.52 -4.46 -9.22
N ALA A 66 -10.64 -4.73 -8.54
CA ALA A 66 -11.88 -5.17 -9.18
C ALA A 66 -12.57 -4.06 -9.99
N GLY A 67 -12.15 -2.81 -9.77
CA GLY A 67 -12.67 -1.67 -10.49
C GLY A 67 -14.12 -1.37 -10.10
N GLY A 68 -14.41 -1.31 -8.80
CA GLY A 68 -15.75 -1.08 -8.26
C GLY A 68 -16.46 0.15 -8.89
N PRO A 69 -17.72 0.45 -8.50
CA PRO A 69 -18.65 1.30 -9.27
C PRO A 69 -18.18 2.72 -9.65
N ILE A 70 -17.03 3.19 -9.16
CA ILE A 70 -16.52 4.55 -9.37
C ILE A 70 -14.98 4.63 -9.57
N GLY A 71 -14.26 3.56 -9.94
CA GLY A 71 -12.80 3.66 -10.23
C GLY A 71 -12.23 2.39 -10.85
N GLY A 72 -11.50 2.50 -11.96
CA GLY A 72 -11.16 1.41 -12.88
C GLY A 72 -10.01 0.50 -12.42
N GLY A 73 -10.03 -0.76 -12.85
CA GLY A 73 -9.11 -1.85 -12.45
C GLY A 73 -7.63 -1.44 -12.45
N LEU A 74 -7.18 -0.97 -11.29
CA LEU A 74 -5.81 -0.58 -11.06
C LEU A 74 -4.96 -1.82 -10.86
N THR A 75 -3.68 -1.73 -11.23
CA THR A 75 -2.72 -2.76 -10.85
C THR A 75 -2.40 -2.62 -9.38
N VAL A 76 -2.80 -3.59 -8.55
CA VAL A 76 -2.50 -3.61 -7.13
C VAL A 76 -1.44 -4.66 -6.83
N ASP A 77 -0.38 -4.21 -6.18
CA ASP A 77 0.70 -5.01 -5.64
C ASP A 77 0.51 -5.09 -4.13
N TYR A 78 -0.09 -6.19 -3.69
CA TYR A 78 -0.44 -6.41 -2.29
C TYR A 78 0.50 -7.42 -1.66
N VAL A 79 1.20 -7.00 -0.61
CA VAL A 79 2.12 -7.86 0.15
C VAL A 79 1.43 -8.28 1.44
N ALA A 80 1.10 -9.56 1.53
CA ALA A 80 0.45 -10.13 2.72
C ALA A 80 1.46 -10.35 3.85
N LEU A 81 0.96 -10.38 5.10
CA LEU A 81 1.79 -10.51 6.30
C LEU A 81 2.53 -11.85 6.34
N ASP A 82 1.95 -12.88 5.73
CA ASP A 82 2.47 -14.24 5.63
C ASP A 82 3.17 -14.54 4.29
N ASP A 83 3.38 -13.53 3.44
CA ASP A 83 4.23 -13.65 2.25
C ASP A 83 5.66 -14.01 2.69
N PRO A 84 6.23 -15.14 2.22
CA PRO A 84 7.55 -15.59 2.64
C PRO A 84 8.68 -14.63 2.26
N GLU A 85 8.47 -13.76 1.28
CA GLU A 85 9.45 -12.75 0.86
C GLU A 85 9.21 -11.38 1.51
N ASN A 86 8.20 -11.25 2.38
CA ASN A 86 7.91 -10.00 3.11
C ASN A 86 9.12 -9.57 3.94
N THR A 87 9.59 -8.34 3.70
CA THR A 87 10.76 -7.75 4.34
C THR A 87 10.52 -7.32 5.79
N GLY A 88 9.26 -7.28 6.21
CA GLY A 88 8.86 -6.94 7.57
C GLY A 88 8.74 -5.44 7.86
N SER A 89 9.07 -4.56 6.91
CA SER A 89 9.01 -3.09 7.05
C SER A 89 8.43 -2.39 5.82
N LEU A 90 7.80 -1.22 6.00
CA LEU A 90 7.26 -0.43 4.90
C LEU A 90 8.36 0.03 3.93
N ALA A 91 9.50 0.47 4.46
CA ALA A 91 10.65 0.90 3.66
C ALA A 91 11.26 -0.25 2.84
N GLY A 92 11.32 -1.45 3.44
CA GLY A 92 11.78 -2.67 2.76
C GLY A 92 10.85 -3.04 1.61
N GLU A 93 9.54 -3.02 1.84
CA GLU A 93 8.54 -3.30 0.81
C GLU A 93 8.52 -2.26 -0.30
N LEU A 94 8.66 -0.97 0.05
CA LEU A 94 8.79 0.09 -0.95
C LEU A 94 10.02 -0.12 -1.83
N THR A 95 11.18 -0.38 -1.23
CA THR A 95 12.43 -0.66 -1.95
C THR A 95 12.30 -1.88 -2.87
N ARG A 96 11.70 -2.96 -2.35
CA ARG A 96 11.47 -4.21 -3.07
C ARG A 96 10.54 -4.00 -4.26
N ALA A 97 9.45 -3.25 -4.09
CA ALA A 97 8.51 -2.92 -5.14
C ALA A 97 9.12 -1.99 -6.21
N ILE A 98 9.94 -1.01 -5.81
CA ILE A 98 10.67 -0.16 -6.76
C ILE A 98 11.55 -1.01 -7.68
N ALA A 99 12.31 -1.94 -7.11
CA ALA A 99 13.16 -2.85 -7.89
C ALA A 99 12.33 -3.78 -8.79
N ARG A 100 11.26 -4.39 -8.25
CA ARG A 100 10.39 -5.34 -8.95
C ARG A 100 9.70 -4.72 -10.16
N HIS A 101 9.25 -3.48 -10.03
CA HIS A 101 8.47 -2.78 -11.06
C HIS A 101 9.31 -1.81 -11.91
N GLY A 102 10.59 -1.63 -11.58
CA GLY A 102 11.48 -0.71 -12.29
C GLY A 102 11.02 0.75 -12.24
N THR A 103 10.35 1.16 -11.16
CA THR A 103 9.73 2.48 -11.04
C THR A 103 10.79 3.53 -10.69
N ARG A 104 10.62 4.75 -11.20
CA ARG A 104 11.51 5.89 -10.89
C ARG A 104 10.79 7.04 -10.21
N ARG A 105 9.51 6.84 -9.93
CA ARG A 105 8.62 7.80 -9.29
C ARG A 105 7.76 7.06 -8.29
N VAL A 106 7.77 7.57 -7.06
CA VAL A 106 6.86 7.17 -5.99
C VAL A 106 5.94 8.36 -5.73
N VAL A 107 4.66 8.07 -5.51
CA VAL A 107 3.65 9.02 -5.05
C VAL A 107 3.06 8.46 -3.77
N MET A 108 2.96 9.30 -2.74
CA MET A 108 2.33 8.93 -1.47
C MET A 108 1.55 10.11 -0.92
N THR A 109 0.52 9.81 -0.13
CA THR A 109 -0.07 10.77 0.79
C THR A 109 0.79 10.76 2.05
N GLU A 110 1.10 11.93 2.60
CA GLU A 110 1.84 12.09 3.86
C GLU A 110 1.34 11.11 4.92
N ALA A 111 2.28 10.48 5.64
CA ALA A 111 1.96 9.51 6.66
C ALA A 111 1.37 10.19 7.90
N GLY A 112 0.40 9.52 8.54
CA GLY A 112 -0.19 9.98 9.80
C GLY A 112 0.73 9.84 11.02
N ASP A 113 1.91 9.22 10.86
CA ASP A 113 2.90 8.98 11.91
C ASP A 113 4.27 9.47 11.46
N TRP A 114 4.90 10.33 12.27
CA TRP A 114 6.22 10.90 11.98
C TRP A 114 7.31 9.85 11.79
N ARG A 115 7.29 8.73 12.53
CA ARG A 115 8.27 7.65 12.37
C ARG A 115 8.16 7.04 10.98
N VAL A 116 6.94 6.81 10.51
CA VAL A 116 6.69 6.25 9.18
C VAL A 116 7.17 7.23 8.11
N GLU A 117 6.82 8.52 8.25
CA GLU A 117 7.27 9.56 7.32
C GLU A 117 8.81 9.65 7.22
N GLN A 118 9.53 9.48 8.34
CA GLN A 118 11.00 9.50 8.34
C GLN A 118 11.65 8.21 7.80
N ALA A 119 10.92 7.10 7.77
CA ALA A 119 11.44 5.80 7.33
C ALA A 119 11.30 5.58 5.82
N LEU A 120 10.38 6.30 5.17
CA LEU A 120 10.07 6.21 3.73
C LEU A 120 10.91 7.17 2.89
#